data_AF-A0A1F9YQK2-F1
#
_entry.id   AF-A0A1F9YQK2-F1
#
_cell.length_a   1.000
_cell.length_b   1.000
_cell.length_c   1.000
_cell.angle_alpha   90.00
_cell.angle_beta   90.00
_cell.angle_gamma   90.00
#
_symmetry.space_group_name_H-M   'P 1'
#
loop_
_entity.id
_entity.type
_entity.pdbx_description
1 polymer ?
#
loop_
_entity_poly.entity_id
_entity_poly.type
_entity_poly.pdbx_seq_one_letter_code
_entity_poly.pdbx_strand_id
1 'polypeptide(L)'
;MKSLIELHIQGRLLERQSRWVDAHLSRCPRCRAEAAAWERLFTGLRGLPARPAPAGLKESLRRAAARPAPAEPAEEAWDLRPILPPALALAGSFAALLLSVSASILGPGLPSQGCSDAPQSVCVPRTSNSVAPRLP
;
A
#
# COMPACT_ATOMS: atom_id res chain seq x y z
N MET A 1 3.79 11.33 -7.86
CA MET A 1 3.12 12.46 -8.55
C MET A 1 2.69 12.17 -9.99
N LYS A 2 3.35 11.27 -10.73
CA LYS A 2 2.94 10.93 -12.12
C LYS A 2 1.46 10.51 -12.26
N SER A 3 0.97 9.72 -11.29
CA SER A 3 -0.43 9.28 -11.24
C SER A 3 -1.46 10.42 -11.13
N LEU A 4 -1.10 11.57 -10.53
CA LEU A 4 -2.01 12.70 -10.38
C LEU A 4 -2.20 13.48 -11.69
N ILE A 5 -1.14 13.64 -12.49
CA ILE A 5 -1.21 14.34 -13.79
C ILE A 5 -2.06 13.52 -14.78
N GLU A 6 -1.86 12.20 -14.80
CA GLU A 6 -2.66 11.31 -15.66
C GLU A 6 -4.15 11.36 -15.32
N LEU A 7 -4.49 11.25 -14.03
CA LEU A 7 -5.88 11.35 -13.57
C LEU A 7 -6.51 12.71 -13.90
N HIS A 8 -5.72 13.79 -13.82
CA HIS A 8 -6.17 15.14 -14.19
C HIS A 8 -6.56 15.22 -15.68
N ILE A 9 -5.69 14.73 -16.56
CA ILE A 9 -5.91 14.73 -18.02
C ILE A 9 -7.09 13.83 -18.42
N GLN A 10 -7.34 12.76 -17.66
CA GLN A 10 -8.50 11.90 -17.85
C GLN A 10 -9.80 12.48 -17.26
N GLY A 11 -9.75 13.63 -16.57
CA GLY A 11 -10.92 14.24 -15.93
C GLY A 11 -11.43 13.44 -14.73
N ARG A 12 -10.58 12.64 -14.08
CA ARG A 12 -10.95 11.74 -12.98
C ARG A 12 -10.62 12.29 -11.59
N LEU A 13 -10.11 13.50 -11.51
CA LEU A 13 -9.82 14.17 -10.24
C LEU A 13 -11.03 14.92 -9.70
N LEU A 14 -11.10 15.00 -8.37
CA LEU A 14 -12.02 15.91 -7.71
C LEU A 14 -11.62 17.36 -8.02
N GLU A 15 -12.60 18.26 -8.07
CA GLU A 15 -12.40 19.69 -8.39
C GLU A 15 -11.27 20.34 -7.58
N ARG A 16 -11.21 20.06 -6.27
CA ARG A 16 -10.15 20.57 -5.39
C ARG A 16 -8.75 20.11 -5.82
N GLN A 17 -8.62 18.86 -6.26
CA GLN A 17 -7.36 18.27 -6.71
C GLN A 17 -6.97 18.81 -8.08
N SER A 18 -7.93 18.99 -8.99
CA SER A 18 -7.70 19.61 -10.29
C SER A 18 -7.10 21.01 -10.15
N ARG A 19 -7.72 21.89 -9.35
CA ARG A 19 -7.18 23.25 -9.12
C ARG A 19 -5.77 23.25 -8.54
N TRP A 20 -5.45 22.29 -7.67
CA TRP A 20 -4.11 22.15 -7.13
C TRP A 20 -3.10 21.71 -8.20
N VAL A 21 -3.48 20.76 -9.06
CA VAL A 21 -2.66 20.32 -10.20
C VAL A 21 -2.46 21.48 -11.18
N ASP A 22 -3.49 22.24 -11.52
CA ASP A 22 -3.40 23.42 -12.39
C ASP A 22 -2.41 24.45 -11.84
N ALA A 23 -2.53 24.76 -10.54
CA ALA A 23 -1.60 25.64 -9.86
C ALA A 23 -0.15 25.11 -9.93
N HIS A 24 0.06 23.80 -9.78
CA HIS A 24 1.38 23.20 -9.93
C HIS A 24 1.91 23.27 -11.38
N LEU A 25 1.08 22.95 -12.38
CA LEU A 25 1.46 22.98 -13.81
C LEU A 25 1.81 24.41 -14.29
N SER A 26 1.19 25.43 -13.68
CA SER A 26 1.54 26.84 -13.95
C SER A 26 2.96 27.21 -13.49
N ARG A 27 3.52 26.49 -12.49
CA ARG A 27 4.82 26.81 -11.87
C ARG A 27 5.94 25.86 -12.28
N CYS A 28 5.63 24.61 -12.59
CA CYS A 28 6.63 23.57 -12.86
C CYS A 28 6.71 23.23 -14.36
N PRO A 29 7.77 23.66 -15.08
CA PRO A 29 7.90 23.39 -16.52
C PRO A 29 8.08 21.90 -16.84
N ARG A 30 8.76 21.14 -15.97
CA ARG A 30 8.94 19.69 -16.13
C ARG A 30 7.59 18.96 -16.13
N CYS A 31 6.74 19.26 -15.15
CA CYS A 31 5.43 18.63 -15.04
C CYS A 31 4.48 19.09 -16.15
N ARG A 32 4.61 20.33 -16.65
CA ARG A 32 3.89 20.79 -17.84
C ARG A 32 4.27 20.03 -19.09
N ALA A 33 5.56 19.79 -19.32
CA ALA A 33 6.03 19.00 -20.45
C ALA A 33 5.52 17.55 -20.39
N GLU A 34 5.49 16.96 -19.20
CA GLU A 34 4.92 15.63 -18.97
C GLU A 34 3.40 15.61 -19.25
N ALA A 35 2.66 16.61 -18.75
CA ALA A 35 1.22 16.73 -19.03
C ALA A 35 0.93 16.85 -20.53
N ALA A 36 1.67 17.69 -21.24
CA ALA A 36 1.54 17.86 -22.69
C ALA A 36 1.91 16.58 -23.49
N ALA A 37 2.78 15.72 -22.95
CA ALA A 37 3.07 14.42 -23.56
C ALA A 37 1.86 13.47 -23.42
N TRP A 38 1.25 13.41 -22.24
CA TRP A 38 0.06 12.61 -21.99
C TRP A 38 -1.16 13.10 -22.78
N GLU A 39 -1.38 14.41 -22.86
CA GLU A 39 -2.46 14.99 -23.66
C GLU A 39 -2.35 14.60 -25.14
N ARG A 40 -1.15 14.67 -25.72
CA ARG A 40 -0.90 14.23 -27.10
C ARG A 40 -1.21 12.75 -27.30
N LEU A 41 -0.76 11.90 -26.36
CA LEU A 41 -1.03 10.46 -26.41
C LEU A 41 -2.54 10.17 -26.38
N PHE A 42 -3.28 10.73 -25.41
CA PHE A 42 -4.73 10.49 -25.29
C PHE A 42 -5.51 11.09 -26.44
N THR A 43 -5.09 12.25 -26.98
CA THR A 43 -5.70 12.82 -28.18
C THR A 43 -5.52 11.90 -29.38
N GLY A 44 -4.33 11.34 -29.56
CA GLY A 44 -4.07 10.33 -30.60
C GLY A 44 -4.95 9.09 -30.45
N LEU A 45 -5.08 8.56 -29.23
CA LEU A 45 -5.92 7.39 -28.96
C LEU A 45 -7.41 7.67 -29.19
N ARG A 46 -7.92 8.84 -28.79
CA ARG A 46 -9.32 9.23 -29.04
C ARG A 46 -9.61 9.51 -30.51
N GLY A 47 -8.59 9.87 -31.29
CA GLY A 47 -8.69 10.06 -32.73
C GLY A 47 -8.72 8.75 -33.53
N LEU A 48 -8.51 7.58 -32.90
CA LEU A 48 -8.58 6.31 -33.60
C LEU A 48 -10.02 6.02 -34.06
N PRO A 49 -10.21 5.52 -35.29
CA PRO A 49 -11.54 5.20 -35.79
C PRO A 49 -12.17 4.10 -34.94
N ALA A 50 -13.36 4.37 -34.43
CA ALA A 50 -14.15 3.35 -33.75
C ALA A 50 -14.53 2.27 -34.76
N ARG A 51 -14.14 1.01 -34.47
CA ARG A 51 -14.60 -0.13 -35.28
C ARG A 51 -16.05 -0.44 -34.93
N PRO A 52 -16.91 -0.73 -35.93
CA PRO A 52 -18.27 -1.17 -35.66
C PRO A 52 -18.23 -2.47 -34.86
N ALA A 53 -19.18 -2.61 -33.94
CA ALA A 53 -19.35 -3.86 -33.22
C ALA A 53 -19.70 -5.00 -34.19
N PRO A 54 -19.18 -6.22 -33.99
CA PRO A 54 -19.55 -7.37 -34.81
C PRO A 54 -21.05 -7.66 -34.71
N ALA A 55 -21.63 -8.14 -35.82
CA ALA A 55 -23.03 -8.52 -35.87
C ALA A 55 -23.37 -9.55 -34.77
N GLY A 56 -24.51 -9.37 -34.10
CA GLY A 56 -24.95 -10.29 -33.04
C GLY A 56 -24.25 -10.12 -31.68
N LEU A 57 -23.31 -9.17 -31.51
CA LEU A 57 -22.65 -8.93 -30.22
C LEU A 57 -23.65 -8.67 -29.10
N LYS A 58 -24.66 -7.81 -29.35
CA LYS A 58 -25.71 -7.48 -28.38
C LYS A 58 -26.47 -8.72 -27.92
N GLU A 59 -26.82 -9.61 -28.85
CA GLU A 59 -27.52 -10.86 -28.53
C GLU A 59 -26.63 -11.82 -27.76
N SER A 60 -25.36 -11.92 -28.14
CA SER A 60 -24.37 -12.74 -27.43
C SER A 60 -24.18 -12.26 -25.98
N LEU A 61 -24.07 -10.94 -25.76
CA LEU A 61 -23.96 -10.35 -24.44
C LEU A 61 -25.23 -10.58 -23.60
N ARG A 62 -26.41 -10.42 -24.21
CA ARG A 62 -27.69 -10.70 -23.53
C ARG A 62 -27.77 -12.15 -23.07
N ARG A 63 -27.41 -13.10 -23.94
CA ARG A 63 -27.38 -14.52 -23.58
C ARG A 63 -26.33 -14.83 -22.51
N ALA A 64 -25.17 -14.17 -22.55
CA ALA A 64 -24.14 -14.34 -21.53
C ALA A 64 -24.58 -13.79 -20.17
N ALA A 65 -25.19 -12.60 -20.13
CA ALA A 65 -25.68 -11.98 -18.89
C ALA A 65 -26.89 -12.70 -18.28
N ALA A 66 -27.70 -13.36 -19.12
CA ALA A 66 -28.83 -14.18 -18.67
C ALA A 66 -28.39 -15.56 -18.13
N ARG A 67 -27.14 -15.98 -18.36
CA ARG A 67 -26.62 -17.18 -17.69
C ARG A 67 -26.50 -16.85 -16.21
N PRO A 68 -27.06 -17.68 -15.32
CA PRO A 68 -26.72 -17.57 -13.91
C PRO A 68 -25.20 -17.64 -13.82
N ALA A 69 -24.63 -16.81 -12.94
CA ALA A 69 -23.21 -16.94 -12.61
C ALA A 69 -22.97 -18.44 -12.33
N PRO A 70 -21.90 -19.04 -12.89
CA PRO A 70 -21.50 -20.36 -12.43
C PRO A 70 -21.50 -20.28 -10.91
N ALA A 71 -22.18 -21.23 -10.26
CA ALA A 71 -21.99 -21.39 -8.83
C ALA A 71 -20.49 -21.56 -8.69
N GLU A 72 -19.81 -20.51 -8.21
CA GLU A 72 -18.39 -20.55 -7.89
C GLU A 72 -18.22 -21.88 -7.14
N PRO A 73 -17.43 -22.83 -7.68
CA PRO A 73 -17.22 -24.09 -6.99
C PRO A 73 -16.64 -23.68 -5.67
N ALA A 74 -17.47 -23.74 -4.61
CA ALA A 74 -17.23 -23.12 -3.32
C ALA A 74 -15.74 -23.15 -3.06
N GLU A 75 -15.08 -22.01 -3.35
CA GLU A 75 -13.62 -21.98 -3.34
C GLU A 75 -13.28 -22.49 -1.98
N GLU A 76 -12.62 -23.65 -1.97
CA GLU A 76 -12.33 -24.50 -0.85
C GLU A 76 -12.01 -23.60 0.31
N ALA A 77 -13.06 -23.30 1.08
CA ALA A 77 -12.98 -22.28 2.08
C ALA A 77 -12.05 -22.96 3.06
N TRP A 78 -10.82 -22.48 3.09
CA TRP A 78 -10.03 -22.52 4.30
C TRP A 78 -10.83 -21.70 5.30
N ASP A 79 -11.91 -22.32 5.76
CA ASP A 79 -12.79 -21.92 6.82
C ASP A 79 -11.92 -22.14 8.05
N LEU A 80 -10.95 -21.25 8.18
CA LEU A 80 -10.20 -20.95 9.39
C LEU A 80 -11.15 -20.29 10.38
N ARG A 81 -12.42 -20.73 10.43
CA ARG A 81 -13.24 -20.59 11.61
C ARG A 81 -12.50 -21.39 12.67
N PRO A 82 -11.89 -20.74 13.67
CA PRO A 82 -11.37 -21.48 14.80
C PRO A 82 -12.54 -22.27 15.35
N ILE A 83 -12.34 -23.57 15.51
CA ILE A 83 -13.29 -24.50 16.13
C ILE A 83 -13.63 -24.05 17.58
N LEU A 84 -12.89 -23.08 18.13
CA LEU A 84 -13.11 -22.50 19.44
C LEU A 84 -14.12 -21.34 19.41
N PRO A 85 -15.13 -21.35 20.31
CA PRO A 85 -16.03 -20.21 20.51
C PRO A 85 -15.22 -18.96 20.91
N PRO A 86 -15.62 -17.75 20.47
CA PRO A 86 -14.89 -16.50 20.73
C PRO A 86 -14.68 -16.21 22.23
N ALA A 87 -15.54 -16.77 23.09
CA ALA A 87 -15.41 -16.71 24.54
C ALA A 87 -14.13 -17.38 25.07
N LEU A 88 -13.70 -18.51 24.49
CA LEU A 88 -12.49 -19.23 24.91
C LEU A 88 -11.22 -18.53 24.42
N ALA A 89 -11.26 -17.89 23.24
CA ALA A 89 -10.13 -17.13 22.72
C ALA A 89 -9.78 -15.92 23.62
N LEU A 90 -10.80 -15.17 24.06
CA LEU A 90 -10.62 -14.04 24.97
C LEU A 90 -10.08 -14.49 26.34
N ALA A 91 -10.62 -15.58 26.89
CA ALA A 91 -10.15 -16.15 28.16
C ALA A 91 -8.67 -16.58 28.10
N GLY A 92 -8.24 -17.22 27.00
CA GLY A 92 -6.85 -17.61 26.79
C GLY A 92 -5.90 -16.41 26.74
N SER A 93 -6.26 -15.35 26.00
CA SER A 93 -5.45 -14.13 25.94
C SER A 93 -5.35 -13.42 27.29
N PHE A 94 -6.46 -13.36 28.06
CA PHE A 94 -6.46 -12.71 29.38
C PHE A 94 -5.62 -13.49 30.40
N ALA A 95 -5.71 -14.82 30.39
CA ALA A 95 -4.89 -15.68 31.25
C ALA A 95 -3.40 -15.54 30.96
N ALA A 96 -3.00 -15.49 29.68
CA ALA A 96 -1.61 -15.29 29.28
C ALA A 96 -1.08 -13.91 29.73
N LEU A 97 -1.91 -12.86 29.60
CA LEU A 97 -1.55 -11.51 29.99
C LEU A 97 -1.40 -11.37 31.51
N LEU A 98 -2.31 -11.99 32.29
CA LEU A 98 -2.21 -12.08 33.75
C LEU A 98 -0.97 -12.86 34.19
N LEU A 99 -0.61 -13.95 33.50
CA LEU A 99 0.58 -14.73 33.80
C LEU A 99 1.86 -13.92 33.55
N SER A 100 1.92 -13.19 32.43
CA SER A 100 3.05 -12.33 32.08
C SER A 100 3.23 -11.15 33.06
N VAL A 101 2.13 -10.50 33.46
CA VAL A 101 2.16 -9.44 34.49
C VAL A 101 2.62 -9.99 35.83
N SER A 102 2.11 -11.16 36.24
CA SER A 102 2.50 -11.80 37.50
C SER A 102 3.98 -12.20 37.50
N ALA A 103 4.50 -12.75 36.40
CA ALA A 103 5.92 -13.08 36.26
C ALA A 103 6.83 -11.84 36.29
N SER A 104 6.31 -10.67 35.90
CA SER A 104 7.06 -9.40 35.99
C SER A 104 7.08 -8.84 37.41
N ILE A 105 6.01 -9.05 38.19
CA ILE A 105 5.93 -8.61 39.59
C ILE A 105 6.71 -9.55 40.51
N LEU A 106 6.71 -10.85 40.22
CA LEU A 106 7.56 -11.88 40.83
C LEU A 106 8.78 -12.18 39.93
N GLY A 107 9.41 -11.13 39.41
CA GLY A 107 10.62 -11.26 38.61
C GLY A 107 11.71 -12.02 39.39
N PRO A 108 12.48 -12.90 38.73
CA PRO A 108 13.51 -13.69 39.38
C PRO A 108 14.54 -12.73 39.97
N GLY A 109 14.85 -12.88 41.26
CA GLY A 109 16.01 -12.25 41.86
C GLY A 109 17.26 -12.75 41.15
N LEU A 110 17.69 -12.03 40.11
CA LEU A 110 18.95 -12.28 39.43
C LEU A 110 20.07 -11.72 40.31
N PRO A 111 20.99 -12.58 40.80
CA PRO A 111 22.15 -12.13 41.55
C PRO A 111 23.06 -11.29 40.65
N SER A 112 23.58 -10.22 41.24
CA SER A 112 24.67 -9.41 40.72
C SER A 112 25.89 -10.27 40.39
N GLN A 113 26.02 -10.71 39.13
CA GLN A 113 27.34 -11.01 38.55
C GLN A 113 27.90 -9.64 38.15
N GLY A 114 28.83 -9.06 38.89
CA GLY A 114 30.14 -9.64 39.17
C GLY A 114 31.09 -9.15 38.10
N CYS A 115 31.41 -7.85 38.15
CA CYS A 115 32.55 -7.30 37.45
C CYS A 115 33.81 -7.91 38.07
N SER A 116 34.47 -8.82 37.36
CA SER A 116 35.87 -9.17 37.58
C SER A 116 36.54 -9.54 36.26
N ASP A 117 37.41 -8.63 35.86
CA ASP A 117 38.75 -8.86 35.32
C ASP A 117 38.97 -9.26 33.85
N ALA A 118 39.30 -8.20 33.10
CA ALA A 118 40.48 -8.05 32.23
C ALA A 118 40.28 -8.23 30.70
N PRO A 119 41.20 -7.70 29.86
CA PRO A 119 41.18 -6.29 29.49
C PRO A 119 41.24 -6.09 27.95
N GLN A 120 40.88 -4.89 27.49
CA GLN A 120 41.15 -4.36 26.14
C GLN A 120 40.31 -4.93 24.98
N SER A 121 39.15 -4.35 24.74
CA SER A 121 38.86 -3.85 23.40
C SER A 121 38.08 -2.54 23.51
N VAL A 122 38.72 -1.49 23.02
CA VAL A 122 38.25 -0.12 23.02
C VAL A 122 37.08 -0.03 22.02
N CYS A 123 35.86 0.18 22.52
CA CYS A 123 34.76 0.63 21.66
C CYS A 123 34.94 2.12 21.39
N VAL A 124 35.66 2.46 20.33
CA VAL A 124 35.73 3.84 19.80
C VAL A 124 34.40 4.16 19.11
N PRO A 125 33.68 5.22 19.48
CA PRO A 125 32.56 5.72 18.69
C PRO A 125 33.10 6.37 17.42
N ARG A 126 32.81 5.77 16.25
CA ARG A 126 33.11 6.37 14.95
C ARG A 126 32.16 7.55 14.71
N THR A 127 32.70 8.75 14.84
CA THR A 127 32.05 10.03 14.63
C THR A 127 31.74 10.29 13.16
N SER A 128 30.68 11.08 12.95
CA SER A 128 30.59 12.14 11.95
C SER A 128 30.81 11.76 10.48
N ASN A 129 29.72 11.83 9.68
CA ASN A 129 29.87 12.19 8.27
C ASN A 129 28.94 13.36 7.92
N SER A 130 29.54 14.55 7.94
CA SER A 130 29.04 15.79 7.35
C SER A 130 29.21 15.72 5.83
N VAL A 131 28.10 15.82 5.10
CA VAL A 131 28.10 15.97 3.64
C VAL A 131 28.24 17.46 3.31
N ALA A 132 29.33 17.81 2.62
CA ALA A 132 29.53 19.13 2.02
C ALA A 132 28.85 19.22 0.64
N PRO A 133 28.36 20.40 0.20
CA PRO A 133 27.89 20.62 -1.15
C PRO A 133 29.03 20.92 -2.14
N ARG A 134 28.95 20.34 -3.34
CA ARG A 134 29.75 20.72 -4.53
C ARG A 134 28.97 21.73 -5.38
N LEU A 135 29.61 22.86 -5.69
CA LEU A 135 29.36 23.74 -6.84
C LEU A 135 29.92 23.08 -8.13
N PRO A 136 29.45 23.47 -9.33
CA PRO A 136 29.92 24.71 -9.98
C PRO A 136 28.83 25.78 -10.16
#